data_AF-A0A7R9BB86-F1
#
_entry.id   AF-A0A7R9BB86-F1
#
_cell.length_a   1.000
_cell.length_b   1.000
_cell.length_c   1.000
_cell.angle_alpha   90.00
_cell.angle_beta   90.00
_cell.angle_gamma   90.00
#
_symmetry.space_group_name_H-M   'P 1'
#
loop_
_entity.id
_entity.type
_entity.pdbx_description
1 polymer ?
#
loop_
_entity_poly.entity_id
_entity_poly.type
_entity_poly.pdbx_seq_one_letter_code
_entity_poly.pdbx_strand_id
1 'polypeptide(L)' 'MNIVKAERKVLHPYFGDVYRLVTQDYVRQLYLEYTKVVAVDPPIHDFRWGKRAELEVSQKAVVEYACEVSTP' A
#
# COMPACT_ATOMS: atom_id res chain seq x y z
N MET A 1 -2.88 -8.23 -5.36
CA MET A 1 -1.41 -8.00 -5.27
C MET A 1 -1.09 -8.01 -3.79
N ASN A 2 -0.37 -9.02 -3.28
CA ASN A 2 -0.10 -9.15 -1.83
C ASN A 2 0.98 -8.16 -1.41
N ILE A 3 0.61 -6.88 -1.38
CA ILE A 3 1.42 -5.81 -0.85
C ILE A 3 1.41 -6.04 0.67
N VAL A 4 2.59 -6.05 1.28
CA VAL A 4 2.84 -6.20 2.72
C VAL A 4 2.45 -7.52 3.37
N LYS A 5 3.35 -8.51 3.23
CA LYS A 5 3.75 -9.32 4.38
C LYS A 5 4.64 -8.45 5.30
N ALA A 6 4.09 -7.34 5.81
CA ALA A 6 4.79 -6.48 6.75
C ALA A 6 4.86 -7.24 8.08
N GLU A 7 6.02 -7.82 8.38
CA GLU A 7 6.26 -8.40 9.69
C GLU A 7 6.15 -7.29 10.73
N ARG A 8 5.18 -7.45 11.64
CA ARG A 8 4.65 -6.45 12.58
C ARG A 8 5.65 -5.94 13.63
N LYS A 9 6.97 -6.00 13.40
CA LYS A 9 7.98 -5.87 14.47
C LYS A 9 9.20 -4.99 14.19
N VAL A 10 9.42 -4.46 12.99
CA VAL A 10 10.61 -3.61 12.74
C VAL A 10 10.21 -2.24 12.20
N LEU A 11 10.56 -1.19 12.96
CA LEU A 11 10.48 0.19 12.50
C LEU A 11 11.54 0.40 11.42
N HIS A 12 11.14 0.90 10.26
CA HIS A 12 12.07 1.25 9.21
C HIS A 12 12.86 2.51 9.63
N PRO A 13 14.20 2.56 9.48
CA PRO A 13 15.01 3.70 9.92
C PRO A 13 14.55 5.06 9.38
N TYR A 14 13.99 5.08 8.16
CA TYR A 14 13.51 6.30 7.51
C TYR A 14 11.98 6.45 7.53
N PHE A 15 11.23 5.34 7.49
CA PHE A 15 9.77 5.37 7.33
C PHE A 15 9.03 5.11 8.65
N GLY A 16 9.75 4.76 9.71
CA GLY A 16 9.18 4.41 10.99
C GLY A 16 8.26 3.20 10.89
N ASP A 17 7.04 3.34 11.40
CA ASP A 17 6.02 2.29 11.36
C ASP A 17 5.36 2.22 9.98
N VAL A 18 5.97 1.42 9.10
CA VAL A 18 5.47 1.20 7.72
C VAL A 18 4.06 0.60 7.74
N TYR A 19 3.72 -0.22 8.73
CA TYR A 19 2.39 -0.80 8.82
C TYR A 19 1.34 0.28 9.06
N ARG A 20 1.59 1.18 10.03
CA ARG A 20 0.73 2.34 10.28
C ARG A 20 0.69 3.28 9.08
N LEU A 21 1.83 3.54 8.43
CA LEU A 21 1.90 4.42 7.27
C LEU A 21 0.97 3.94 6.15
N VAL A 22 1.04 2.64 5.81
CA VAL A 22 0.25 2.05 4.73
C VAL A 22 -1.23 1.87 5.12
N THR A 23 -1.52 1.42 6.34
CA THR A 23 -2.90 1.10 6.76
C THR A 23 -3.71 2.30 7.26
N GLN A 24 -3.05 3.36 7.71
CA GLN A 24 -3.71 4.53 8.31
C GLN A 24 -3.41 5.80 7.54
N ASP A 25 -2.13 6.16 7.39
CA ASP A 25 -1.77 7.49 6.90
C ASP A 25 -2.10 7.64 5.40
N TYR A 26 -1.74 6.67 4.56
CA TYR A 26 -2.13 6.68 3.14
C TYR A 26 -3.64 6.52 2.92
N VAL A 27 -4.34 5.86 3.83
CA VAL A 27 -5.80 5.77 3.79
C VAL A 27 -6.45 7.12 4.10
N ARG A 28 -5.97 7.80 5.16
CA ARG A 28 -6.42 9.15 5.52
C ARG A 28 -6.13 10.18 4.44
N GLN A 29 -5.02 10.02 3.73
CA GLN A 29 -4.63 10.87 2.61
C GLN A 29 -5.35 10.52 1.30
N LEU A 30 -6.22 9.50 1.29
CA LEU A 30 -6.97 9.02 0.13
C LEU A 30 -6.09 8.49 -1.01
N TYR A 31 -4.85 8.11 -0.72
CA TYR A 31 -3.99 7.39 -1.67
C TYR A 31 -4.37 5.91 -1.75
N LEU A 32 -4.78 5.33 -0.63
CA LEU A 32 -5.22 3.95 -0.55
C LEU A 32 -6.63 3.83 0.01
N GLU A 33 -7.37 2.87 -0.52
CA GLU A 33 -8.59 2.35 0.10
C GLU A 33 -8.25 1.03 0.77
N TYR A 34 -8.69 0.89 2.02
CA TYR A 34 -8.44 -0.31 2.82
C TYR A 34 -9.76 -1.05 3.06
N THR A 35 -9.85 -2.27 2.56
CA THR A 35 -11.02 -3.13 2.76
C THR A 35 -10.62 -4.35 3.56
N LYS A 36 -11.24 -4.52 4.74
CA LYS A 36 -11.12 -5.75 5.51
C LYS A 36 -12.06 -6.79 4.91
N VAL A 37 -11.51 -7.86 4.32
CA VAL A 37 -12.30 -8.98 3.83
C VAL A 37 -12.65 -9.86 5.03
N VAL A 38 -13.86 -9.67 5.55
CA VAL A 38 -14.32 -10.30 6.81
C VAL A 38 -14.63 -11.80 6.66
N ALA A 39 -14.69 -12.31 5.43
CA ALA A 39 -15.14 -13.67 5.13
C ALA A 39 -14.07 -14.77 5.21
N VAL A 40 -12.83 -14.44 5.60
CA VAL A 40 -11.71 -15.41 5.64
C VAL A 40 -11.01 -15.34 6.99
N ASP A 41 -10.76 -16.50 7.59
CA ASP A 41 -9.91 -16.66 8.78
C ASP A 41 -8.57 -17.28 8.32
N PRO A 42 -7.43 -16.57 8.42
CA PRO A 42 -7.23 -15.24 9.01
C PRO A 42 -7.72 -14.08 8.13
N PRO A 43 -8.08 -12.93 8.72
CA PRO A 43 -8.61 -11.78 8.00
C PRO A 43 -7.65 -11.30 6.92
N ILE A 44 -8.12 -11.31 5.68
CA ILE A 44 -7.38 -10.79 4.53
C ILE A 44 -7.67 -9.28 4.43
N HIS A 45 -6.60 -8.52 4.23
CA HIS A 45 -6.67 -7.09 4.00
C HIS A 45 -6.42 -6.83 2.51
N ASP A 46 -7.37 -6.17 1.86
CA ASP A 46 -7.25 -5.76 0.46
C ASP A 46 -6.99 -4.25 0.41
N PHE A 47 -6.06 -3.86 -0.47
CA PHE A 47 -5.71 -2.46 -0.70
C PHE A 47 -6.03 -2.10 -2.14
N ARG A 48 -6.69 -0.96 -2.32
CA ARG A 48 -6.98 -0.38 -3.63
C ARG A 48 -6.48 1.04 -3.70
N TRP A 49 -6.41 1.56 -4.91
CA TRP A 49 -6.11 2.96 -5.14
C TRP A 49 -7.27 3.81 -4.66
N GLY A 50 -6.97 4.82 -3.86
CA GLY A 50 -7.95 5.83 -3.49
C GLY A 50 -8.03 6.94 -4.53
N LYS A 51 -9.09 7.74 -4.43
CA LYS A 51 -9.40 8.83 -5.36
C LYS A 51 -8.22 9.80 -5.59
N ARG A 52 -7.38 10.03 -4.58
CA ARG A 52 -6.21 10.92 -4.74
C ARG A 52 -5.15 10.30 -5.63
N ALA A 53 -4.88 9.01 -5.48
CA ALA A 53 -3.92 8.31 -6.33
C ALA A 53 -4.39 8.33 -7.79
N GLU A 54 -5.67 8.06 -8.06
CA GLU A 54 -6.22 8.12 -9.42
C GLU A 54 -6.10 9.50 -10.09
N LEU A 55 -6.11 10.58 -9.31
CA LEU A 55 -5.98 11.95 -9.81
C LEU A 55 -4.52 12.40 -9.99
N GLU A 56 -3.63 11.98 -9.09
CA GLU A 56 -2.23 12.43 -9.09
C GLU A 56 -1.32 11.57 -9.96
N VAL A 57 -1.63 10.28 -10.11
CA VAL A 57 -0.76 9.34 -10.81
C VAL A 57 -1.53 8.45 -11.78
N SER A 58 -0.95 8.21 -12.95
CA SER A 58 -1.51 7.26 -13.91
C SER A 58 -1.00 5.85 -13.63
N GLN A 59 -1.86 4.84 -13.83
CA GLN A 59 -1.48 3.44 -13.66
C GLN A 59 -0.25 3.06 -14.51
N LYS A 60 -0.16 3.62 -15.72
CA LYS A 60 0.97 3.40 -16.63
C LYS A 60 2.28 3.94 -16.03
N ALA A 61 2.29 5.17 -15.52
CA ALA A 61 3.48 5.77 -14.93
C ALA A 61 4.01 4.97 -13.73
N VAL A 62 3.10 4.41 -12.91
CA VAL A 62 3.52 3.56 -11.78
C VAL A 62 4.11 2.23 -12.25
N VAL A 63 3.55 1.62 -13.30
CA VAL A 63 4.11 0.40 -13.88
C VAL A 63 5.49 0.66 -14.48
N GLU A 64 5.66 1.74 -15.24
CA GLU A 64 6.94 2.15 -15.82
C GLU A 64 7.99 2.37 -14.72
N TYR A 65 7.65 3.13 -13.69
CA TYR A 65 8.53 3.38 -12.55
C TYR A 65 8.90 2.08 -11.80
N ALA A 66 7.93 1.19 -11.59
CA ALA A 66 8.20 -0.10 -10.94
C ALA A 66 9.16 -0.97 -11.76
N CYS A 67 9.06 -0.94 -13.09
CA CYS A 67 10.01 -1.61 -13.98
C CYS A 67 11.41 -0.99 -13.84
N GLU A 68 11.54 0.33 -13.87
CA GLU A 68 12.82 1.03 -13.71
C GLU A 68 13.52 0.74 -12.37
N VAL A 69 12.76 0.67 -11.27
CA VAL A 69 13.33 0.38 -9.95
C VAL A 69 13.68 -1.11 -9.77
N SER A 70 12.98 -2.00 -10.48
CA SER A 70 13.21 -3.44 -10.40
C SER A 70 14.28 -3.97 -11.36
N THR A 71 14.71 -3.18 -12.34
CA THR A 71 15.86 -3.53 -13.18
C THR A 71 17.15 -3.51 -12.34
N PRO A 72 17.93 -4.61 -12.34
CA PRO A 72 19.14 -4.76 -11.54
C PRO A 72 20.30 -3.87 -11.99
#